data_AF-A0A2T1HNQ3-F1
#
_entry.id   AF-A0A2T1HNQ3-F1
#
_cell.length_a   1.000
_cell.length_b   1.000
_cell.length_c   1.000
_cell.angle_alpha   90.00
_cell.angle_beta   90.00
_cell.angle_gamma   90.00
#
_symmetry.space_group_name_H-M   'P 1'
#
loop_
_entity.id
_entity.type
_entity.pdbx_description
1 polymer ?
#
loop_
_entity_poly.entity_id
_entity_poly.type
_entity_poly.pdbx_seq_one_letter_code
_entity_poly.pdbx_strand_id
1 'polypeptide(L)'
;MPQGLHQTPALRARWGWIVALGVVFLLAGLIALGSVVMATVASVALVGIMMLISGVAEIIHAFSLRSWGKMVLWVLLGALYVVAGIATFRNPLLAAAVLTLTLGLAL
;
A
#
# COMPACT_ATOMS: atom_id res chain seq x y z
N MET A 1 41.66 13.72 -28.09
CA MET A 1 40.85 12.53 -28.45
C MET A 1 41.52 11.29 -27.84
N PRO A 2 40.79 10.23 -27.47
CA PRO A 2 40.21 9.91 -26.16
C PRO A 2 41.03 8.91 -25.30
N GLN A 3 40.96 9.03 -23.97
CA GLN A 3 41.57 8.10 -23.00
C GLN A 3 40.51 7.33 -22.20
N GLY A 4 39.94 6.23 -22.71
CA GLY A 4 38.97 5.53 -21.85
C GLY A 4 38.38 4.23 -22.33
N LEU A 5 39.17 3.21 -22.68
CA LEU A 5 38.61 1.88 -22.98
C LEU A 5 39.49 0.68 -22.56
N HIS A 6 40.22 0.79 -21.45
CA HIS A 6 40.95 -0.37 -20.91
C HIS A 6 40.45 -0.74 -19.50
N GLN A 7 39.78 -1.89 -19.48
CA GLN A 7 39.62 -2.85 -18.37
C GLN A 7 38.22 -2.99 -17.73
N THR A 8 37.37 -3.81 -18.35
CA THR A 8 36.34 -4.59 -17.61
C THR A 8 36.39 -6.12 -17.88
N PRO A 9 37.57 -6.78 -18.00
CA PRO A 9 37.60 -8.25 -18.13
C PRO A 9 37.01 -8.97 -16.92
N ALA A 10 37.06 -8.36 -15.72
CA ALA A 10 36.45 -8.89 -14.51
C ALA A 10 34.90 -8.89 -14.53
N LEU A 11 34.27 -7.99 -15.31
CA LEU A 11 32.81 -7.92 -15.42
C LEU A 11 32.26 -9.04 -16.31
N ARG A 12 32.96 -9.39 -17.41
CA ARG A 12 32.55 -10.49 -18.31
C ARG A 12 32.66 -11.85 -17.63
N ALA A 13 33.70 -12.09 -16.83
CA ALA A 13 33.87 -13.35 -16.09
C ALA A 13 32.78 -13.57 -15.03
N ARG A 14 32.21 -12.48 -14.48
CA ARG A 14 31.14 -12.54 -13.47
C ARG A 14 29.75 -12.24 -14.05
N TRP A 15 29.64 -11.94 -15.34
CA TRP A 15 28.36 -11.61 -15.97
C TRP A 15 27.37 -12.77 -15.87
N GLY A 16 27.84 -14.01 -16.06
CA GLY A 16 27.03 -15.21 -15.82
C GLY A 16 26.62 -15.37 -14.36
N TRP A 17 27.48 -15.00 -13.40
CA TRP A 17 27.15 -15.01 -11.97
C TRP A 17 26.10 -13.95 -11.61
N ILE A 18 26.18 -12.77 -12.21
CA ILE A 18 25.20 -11.69 -12.03
C ILE A 18 23.84 -12.09 -12.60
N VAL A 19 23.80 -12.73 -13.78
CA VAL A 19 22.57 -13.26 -14.38
C VAL A 19 21.98 -14.37 -13.52
N ALA A 20 22.81 -15.32 -13.03
CA ALA A 20 22.36 -16.37 -12.13
C ALA A 20 21.78 -15.80 -10.82
N LEU A 21 22.44 -14.78 -10.25
CA LEU A 21 21.94 -14.09 -9.06
C LEU A 21 20.60 -13.41 -9.34
N GLY A 22 20.43 -12.78 -10.50
CA GLY A 22 19.16 -12.19 -10.94
C GLY A 22 18.05 -13.21 -11.12
N VAL A 23 18.34 -14.39 -11.68
CA VAL A 23 17.37 -15.49 -11.82
C VAL A 23 16.96 -16.03 -10.44
N VAL A 24 17.92 -16.22 -9.53
CA VAL A 24 17.62 -16.61 -8.15
C VAL A 24 16.74 -15.57 -7.46
N PHE A 25 17.03 -14.28 -7.67
CA PHE A 25 16.22 -13.19 -7.11
C PHE A 25 14.81 -13.13 -7.70
N LEU A 26 14.66 -13.40 -9.00
CA LEU A 26 13.36 -13.51 -9.66
C LEU A 26 12.54 -14.68 -9.12
N LEU A 27 13.15 -15.85 -8.94
CA LEU A 27 12.49 -17.02 -8.38
C LEU A 27 12.11 -16.81 -6.91
N ALA A 28 13.03 -16.24 -6.11
CA ALA A 28 12.75 -15.86 -4.74
C ALA A 28 11.62 -14.82 -4.66
N GLY A 29 11.60 -13.84 -5.58
CA GLY A 29 10.51 -12.88 -5.73
C GLY A 29 9.19 -13.55 -6.08
N LEU A 30 9.19 -14.54 -6.98
CA LEU A 30 7.98 -15.28 -7.36
C LEU A 30 7.43 -16.13 -6.20
N ILE A 31 8.31 -16.75 -5.42
CA ILE A 31 7.93 -17.50 -4.21
C ILE A 31 7.42 -16.54 -3.14
N ALA A 32 8.09 -15.39 -2.95
CA ALA A 32 7.64 -14.34 -2.05
C ALA A 32 6.27 -13.79 -2.47
N LEU A 33 5.99 -13.64 -3.76
CA LEU A 33 4.68 -13.22 -4.27
C LEU A 33 3.55 -14.19 -3.84
N GLY A 34 3.85 -15.48 -3.71
CA GLY A 34 2.93 -16.45 -3.11
C GLY A 34 2.55 -16.11 -1.66
N SER A 35 3.52 -15.62 -0.88
CA SER A 35 3.29 -15.10 0.48
C SER A 35 2.70 -13.68 0.50
N VAL A 36 2.93 -12.87 -0.55
CA VAL A 36 2.42 -11.50 -0.68
C VAL A 36 0.90 -11.49 -0.73
N VAL A 37 0.22 -12.52 -1.25
CA VAL A 37 -1.25 -12.56 -1.18
C VAL A 37 -1.72 -12.60 0.28
N MET A 38 -1.11 -13.43 1.12
CA MET A 38 -1.39 -13.45 2.56
C MET A 38 -0.92 -12.19 3.28
N ALA A 39 0.24 -11.65 2.92
CA ALA A 39 0.74 -10.40 3.48
C ALA A 39 -0.14 -9.20 3.09
N THR A 40 -0.68 -9.19 1.88
CA THR A 40 -1.62 -8.18 1.37
C THR A 40 -2.91 -8.27 2.14
N VAL A 41 -3.49 -9.47 2.30
CA VAL A 41 -4.71 -9.68 3.09
C VAL A 41 -4.50 -9.24 4.53
N ALA A 42 -3.38 -9.61 5.16
CA ALA A 42 -3.04 -9.20 6.52
C ALA A 42 -2.87 -7.68 6.64
N SER A 43 -2.18 -7.04 5.69
CA SER A 43 -1.97 -5.60 5.66
C SER A 43 -3.29 -4.85 5.47
N VAL A 44 -4.13 -5.31 4.54
CA VAL A 44 -5.46 -4.76 4.28
C VAL A 44 -6.37 -4.92 5.49
N ALA A 45 -6.35 -6.07 6.16
CA ALA A 45 -7.10 -6.30 7.40
C ALA A 45 -6.63 -5.37 8.52
N LEU A 46 -5.32 -5.19 8.69
CA LEU A 46 -4.75 -4.28 9.68
C LEU A 46 -5.16 -2.82 9.40
N VAL A 47 -5.08 -2.38 8.15
CA VAL A 47 -5.54 -1.04 7.73
C VAL A 47 -7.04 -0.88 7.96
N GLY A 48 -7.85 -1.89 7.64
CA GLY A 48 -9.29 -1.88 7.90
C GLY A 48 -9.64 -1.78 9.38
N ILE A 49 -8.90 -2.48 10.25
CA ILE A 49 -9.05 -2.38 11.71
C ILE A 49 -8.70 -0.97 12.19
N MET A 50 -7.57 -0.42 11.73
CA MET A 50 -7.17 0.95 12.04
C MET A 50 -8.22 1.96 11.58
N MET A 51 -8.84 1.76 10.41
CA MET A 51 -9.94 2.60 9.95
C MET A 51 -11.18 2.51 10.86
N LEU A 52 -11.57 1.32 11.28
CA LEU A 52 -12.69 1.18 12.19
C LEU A 52 -12.43 1.91 13.52
N ILE A 53 -11.22 1.78 14.07
CA ILE A 53 -10.84 2.45 15.32
C ILE A 53 -10.88 3.96 15.15
N SER A 54 -10.30 4.51 14.07
CA SER A 54 -10.32 5.95 13.84
C SER A 54 -11.73 6.47 13.60
N GLY A 55 -12.55 5.80 12.78
CA GLY A 55 -13.93 6.22 12.50
C GLY A 55 -14.79 6.26 13.77
N VAL A 56 -14.65 5.25 14.65
CA VAL A 56 -15.33 5.26 15.96
C VAL A 56 -14.82 6.38 16.85
N ALA A 57 -13.51 6.61 16.91
CA ALA A 57 -12.92 7.70 17.68
C ALA A 57 -13.36 9.08 17.17
N GLU A 58 -13.53 9.25 15.86
CA GLU A 58 -14.06 10.46 15.24
C GLU A 58 -15.51 10.70 15.63
N ILE A 59 -16.36 9.67 15.58
CA ILE A 59 -17.77 9.76 15.99
C ILE A 59 -17.87 10.18 17.46
N ILE A 60 -17.07 9.58 18.35
CA ILE A 60 -17.05 9.94 19.78
C ILE A 60 -16.60 11.40 19.97
N HIS A 61 -15.56 11.83 19.25
CA HIS A 61 -15.11 13.23 19.29
C HIS A 61 -16.17 14.19 18.75
N ALA A 62 -16.90 13.82 17.69
CA ALA A 62 -17.93 14.63 17.08
C ALA A 62 -19.01 15.06 18.09
N PHE A 63 -19.39 14.15 18.98
CA PHE A 63 -20.37 14.43 20.05
C PHE A 63 -19.83 15.39 21.13
N SER A 64 -18.51 15.55 21.24
CA SER A 64 -17.88 16.51 22.15
C SER A 64 -17.82 17.93 21.55
N LEU A 65 -17.95 18.06 20.22
CA LEU A 65 -17.97 19.37 19.56
C LEU A 65 -19.35 20.02 19.71
N ARG A 66 -19.44 21.05 20.55
CA ARG A 66 -20.64 21.89 20.79
C ARG A 66 -21.13 22.70 19.58
N SER A 67 -20.53 22.52 18.40
CA SER A 67 -20.83 23.25 17.16
C SER A 67 -21.53 22.32 16.17
N TRP A 68 -22.81 22.60 15.91
CA TRP A 68 -23.68 21.81 15.02
C TRP A 68 -23.08 21.58 13.63
N GLY A 69 -22.38 22.57 13.05
CA GLY A 69 -21.75 22.43 11.73
C GLY A 69 -20.55 21.47 11.72
N LYS A 70 -19.72 21.50 12.76
CA LYS A 70 -18.55 20.61 12.87
C LYS A 70 -18.94 19.18 13.25
N MET A 71 -20.01 19.04 14.06
CA MET A 71 -20.56 17.74 14.45
C MET A 71 -21.04 16.95 13.23
N VAL A 72 -21.81 17.57 12.32
CA VAL A 72 -22.33 16.89 11.12
C VAL A 72 -21.19 16.46 10.18
N LEU A 73 -20.18 17.30 9.98
CA LEU A 73 -19.01 16.95 9.17
C LEU A 73 -18.23 15.77 9.75
N TRP A 74 -17.97 15.76 11.07
CA TRP A 74 -17.24 14.67 11.72
C TRP A 74 -18.01 13.35 11.75
N VAL A 75 -19.34 13.39 11.94
CA VAL A 75 -20.19 12.19 11.85
C VAL A 75 -20.21 11.65 10.41
N LEU A 76 -20.31 12.53 9.41
CA LEU A 76 -20.28 12.14 8.00
C LEU A 76 -18.93 11.52 7.61
N LEU A 77 -17.83 12.10 8.07
CA LEU A 77 -16.47 11.62 7.83
C LEU A 77 -16.22 10.27 8.50
N GLY A 78 -16.62 10.12 9.77
CA GLY A 78 -16.54 8.85 10.49
C GLY A 78 -17.39 7.75 9.85
N ALA A 79 -18.61 8.08 9.40
CA ALA A 79 -19.46 7.16 8.65
C ALA A 79 -18.81 6.73 7.32
N LEU A 80 -18.22 7.67 6.58
CA LEU A 80 -17.47 7.38 5.37
C LEU A 80 -16.28 6.46 5.65
N TYR A 81 -15.55 6.68 6.75
CA TYR A 81 -14.41 5.85 7.16
C TYR A 81 -14.82 4.41 7.50
N VAL A 82 -15.96 4.24 8.18
CA VAL A 82 -16.53 2.92 8.48
C VAL A 82 -16.98 2.20 7.20
N VAL A 83 -17.66 2.89 6.30
CA VAL A 83 -18.12 2.33 5.01
C VAL A 83 -16.92 1.93 4.15
N ALA A 84 -15.89 2.77 4.07
CA ALA A 84 -14.65 2.47 3.36
C ALA A 84 -13.93 1.26 3.97
N GLY A 85 -13.87 1.17 5.30
CA GLY A 85 -13.32 0.01 6.01
C GLY A 85 -14.08 -1.28 5.66
N ILE A 86 -15.42 -1.27 5.70
CA ILE A 86 -16.25 -2.44 5.33
C ILE A 86 -16.08 -2.81 3.85
N ALA A 87 -16.04 -1.81 2.96
CA ALA A 87 -15.84 -2.03 1.53
C ALA A 87 -14.50 -2.70 1.23
N THR A 88 -13.46 -2.35 2.00
CA THR A 88 -12.13 -2.93 1.91
C THR A 88 -12.12 -4.43 2.21
N PHE A 89 -12.93 -4.88 3.18
CA PHE A 89 -13.11 -6.32 3.45
C PHE A 89 -13.93 -7.06 2.39
N ARG A 90 -14.88 -6.39 1.73
CA ARG A 90 -15.75 -7.02 0.71
C ARG A 90 -15.12 -7.12 -0.67
N ASN A 91 -14.29 -6.15 -1.08
CA ASN A 91 -13.62 -6.16 -2.37
C ASN A 91 -12.26 -5.42 -2.28
N PRO A 92 -11.19 -6.13 -1.87
CA PRO A 92 -9.86 -5.52 -1.70
C PRO A 92 -9.29 -4.95 -3.01
N LEU A 93 -9.65 -5.52 -4.18
CA LEU A 93 -9.24 -4.98 -5.49
C LEU A 93 -9.86 -3.61 -5.80
N LEU A 94 -11.15 -3.41 -5.49
CA LEU A 94 -11.82 -2.13 -5.69
C LEU A 94 -11.26 -1.07 -4.74
N ALA A 95 -11.01 -1.44 -3.48
CA ALA A 95 -10.40 -0.55 -2.51
C ALA A 95 -9.00 -0.09 -2.98
N ALA A 96 -8.15 -1.02 -3.44
CA ALA A 96 -6.84 -0.69 -3.97
C ALA A 96 -6.90 0.21 -5.22
N ALA A 97 -7.83 -0.04 -6.13
CA ALA A 97 -8.01 0.76 -7.34
C ALA A 97 -8.48 2.19 -7.02
N VAL A 98 -9.48 2.33 -6.13
CA VAL A 98 -9.96 3.65 -5.69
C VAL A 98 -8.84 4.42 -4.99
N LEU A 99 -8.11 3.77 -4.08
CA LEU A 99 -6.98 4.39 -3.37
C LEU A 99 -5.92 4.91 -4.37
N THR A 100 -5.59 4.08 -5.36
CA THR A 100 -4.60 4.42 -6.42
C THR A 100 -5.07 5.60 -7.27
N LEU A 101 -6.33 5.58 -7.72
CA LEU A 101 -6.91 6.68 -8.50
C LEU A 101 -6.97 7.97 -7.68
N THR A 102 -7.30 7.90 -6.39
CA THR A 102 -7.31 9.09 -5.53
C THR A 102 -5.91 9.66 -5.30
N LEU A 103 -4.89 8.82 -5.08
CA LEU A 103 -3.50 9.31 -4.99
C LEU A 103 -3.03 9.91 -6.31
N GLY A 104 -3.33 9.26 -7.43
CA GLY A 104 -2.96 9.75 -8.76
C GLY A 104 -3.64 11.06 -9.15
N LEU A 105 -4.83 11.34 -8.62
CA LEU A 105 -5.51 12.64 -8.78
C LEU A 105 -4.99 13.72 -7.82
N ALA A 106 -4.36 13.33 -6.72
CA ALA A 106 -3.93 14.25 -5.65
C ALA A 106 -2.47 14.71 -5.76
N LEU A 107 -1.63 14.00 -6.53
CA LEU A 107 -0.25 14.41 -6.88
C LEU A 107 -0.22 15.21 -8.18
#